data_AF-A0A0V8TBZ0-F1
#
_entry.id   AF-A0A0V8TBZ0-F1
#
_cell.length_a   1.000
_cell.length_b   1.000
_cell.length_c   1.000
_cell.angle_alpha   90.00
_cell.angle_beta   90.00
_cell.angle_gamma   90.00
#
_symmetry.space_group_name_H-M   'P 1'
#
loop_
_entity.id
_entity.type
_entity.pdbx_description
1 polymer ?
#
loop_
_entity_poly.entity_id
_entity_poly.type
_entity_poly.pdbx_seq_one_letter_code
_entity_poly.pdbx_strand_id
1 'polypeptide(L)'
;MDAAINRYNGQAARTSCRLAADLAELAGAGQTALARRHLYIRGWRFAYVMAASLGDHLVAIADHARPESPRVFAHMTVARAALEAAGKVNYVLSPSGPVVDRVLRSASMWLSSAEEERRAVADLSAGSALVHSSAEAAARQRHQDIVELVERAGVILRRGRSGRLLTLELPGTLGGTADASLNVTKLLNELLPQKPGAYRVGSAAVHGQPWVLDDDDAFDPSTGALDWPFDPAALASSLDLAISGSVLAIKSFAAMLGQDPKREVIEAQRREQAASRLAMTLLG
;
A
#
# COMPACT_ATOMS: atom_id res chain seq x y z
N MET A 1 6.75 -0.53 14.55
CA MET A 1 7.08 -0.99 13.20
C MET A 1 8.41 -0.41 12.73
N ASP A 2 8.56 0.92 12.68
CA ASP A 2 9.77 1.60 12.18
C ASP A 2 11.04 1.17 12.90
N ALA A 3 11.00 1.05 14.23
CA ALA A 3 12.11 0.53 15.00
C ALA A 3 12.54 -0.88 14.57
N ALA A 4 11.59 -1.75 14.20
CA ALA A 4 11.90 -3.09 13.70
C ALA A 4 12.51 -3.03 12.29
N ILE A 5 11.92 -2.25 11.37
CA ILE A 5 12.43 -2.07 10.00
C ILE A 5 13.85 -1.48 10.02
N ASN A 6 14.09 -0.44 10.81
CA ASN A 6 15.40 0.19 10.96
C ASN A 6 16.43 -0.76 11.58
N ARG A 7 16.02 -1.55 12.59
CA ARG A 7 16.89 -2.58 13.18
C ARG A 7 17.24 -3.68 12.18
N TYR A 8 16.27 -4.17 11.41
CA TYR A 8 16.53 -5.17 10.35
C TYR A 8 17.53 -4.63 9.32
N ASN A 9 17.38 -3.38 8.92
CA ASN A 9 18.32 -2.75 7.98
C ASN A 9 19.72 -2.61 8.58
N GLY A 10 19.83 -2.24 9.86
CA GLY A 10 21.12 -2.14 10.56
C GLY A 10 21.80 -3.49 10.82
N GLN A 11 21.02 -4.57 10.92
CA GLN A 11 21.50 -5.94 11.17
C GLN A 11 21.63 -6.77 9.89
N ALA A 12 21.16 -6.27 8.75
CA ALA A 12 21.21 -6.98 7.49
C ALA A 12 22.66 -7.26 7.12
N ALA A 13 23.02 -8.55 7.11
CA ALA A 13 24.29 -8.98 6.57
C ALA A 13 24.33 -8.61 5.08
N ARG A 14 25.23 -7.68 4.74
CA ARG A 14 25.34 -7.07 3.40
C ARG A 14 25.56 -8.06 2.26
N THR A 15 25.85 -9.33 2.56
CA THR A 15 26.20 -10.35 1.58
C THR A 15 25.30 -11.60 1.59
N SER A 16 24.46 -11.82 2.60
CA SER A 16 23.69 -13.06 2.74
C SER A 16 22.16 -12.90 2.71
N CYS A 17 21.64 -11.67 2.65
CA CYS A 17 20.20 -11.44 2.53
C CYS A 17 19.72 -11.41 1.07
N ARG A 18 18.41 -11.54 0.85
CA ARG A 18 17.80 -11.51 -0.50
C ARG A 18 18.06 -10.18 -1.20
N LEU A 19 17.99 -9.05 -0.48
CA LEU A 19 18.36 -7.74 -1.00
C LEU A 19 19.78 -7.73 -1.58
N ALA A 20 20.75 -8.28 -0.86
CA ALA A 20 22.14 -8.35 -1.33
C ALA A 20 22.28 -9.22 -2.57
N ALA A 21 21.64 -10.39 -2.60
CA ALA A 21 21.64 -11.29 -3.74
C ALA A 21 21.05 -10.62 -5.00
N ASP A 22 19.91 -9.96 -4.85
CA ASP A 22 19.26 -9.24 -5.95
C ASP A 22 20.13 -8.10 -6.49
N LEU A 23 20.75 -7.31 -5.61
CA LEU A 23 21.65 -6.23 -6.01
C LEU A 23 22.91 -6.75 -6.72
N ALA A 24 23.42 -7.91 -6.32
CA ALA A 24 24.53 -8.57 -7.00
C ALA A 24 24.11 -9.07 -8.39
N GLU A 25 22.93 -9.66 -8.54
CA GLU A 25 22.37 -10.09 -9.83
C GLU A 25 22.16 -8.90 -10.79
N LEU A 26 21.83 -7.72 -10.24
CA LEU A 26 21.63 -6.49 -11.01
C LEU A 26 22.90 -5.63 -11.19
N ALA A 27 24.09 -6.12 -10.82
CA ALA A 27 25.32 -5.32 -10.78
C ALA A 27 25.98 -5.04 -12.16
N GLY A 28 25.32 -5.37 -13.27
CA GLY A 28 25.87 -5.17 -14.62
C GLY A 28 26.12 -3.70 -14.98
N ALA A 29 27.12 -3.45 -15.84
CA ALA A 29 27.54 -2.10 -16.25
C ALA A 29 26.78 -1.52 -17.46
N GLY A 30 25.98 -2.33 -18.17
CA GLY A 30 25.20 -1.86 -19.32
C GLY A 30 24.02 -0.97 -18.91
N GLN A 31 23.60 -0.07 -19.81
CA GLN A 31 22.48 0.85 -19.57
C GLN A 31 21.20 0.14 -19.11
N THR A 32 20.90 -1.02 -19.70
CA THR A 32 19.77 -1.87 -19.30
C THR A 32 19.90 -2.41 -17.88
N ALA A 33 21.08 -2.87 -17.47
CA ALA A 33 21.31 -3.35 -16.12
C ALA A 33 21.19 -2.21 -15.09
N LEU A 34 21.75 -1.03 -15.42
CA LEU A 34 21.62 0.17 -14.59
C LEU A 34 20.16 0.61 -14.44
N ALA A 35 19.38 0.60 -15.52
CA ALA A 35 17.96 0.94 -15.49
C ALA A 35 17.15 -0.06 -14.64
N ARG A 36 17.39 -1.37 -14.77
CA ARG A 36 16.76 -2.40 -13.92
C ARG A 36 17.12 -2.21 -12.45
N ARG A 37 18.38 -1.95 -12.14
CA ARG A 37 18.83 -1.65 -10.79
C ARG A 37 18.16 -0.41 -10.23
N HIS A 38 18.00 0.64 -11.02
CA HIS A 38 17.28 1.85 -10.63
C HIS A 38 15.83 1.54 -10.25
N LEU A 39 15.10 0.81 -11.11
CA LEU A 39 13.72 0.41 -10.84
C LEU A 39 13.59 -0.43 -9.56
N TYR A 40 14.51 -1.37 -9.35
CA TYR A 40 14.56 -2.19 -8.14
C TYR A 40 14.77 -1.34 -6.87
N ILE A 41 15.77 -0.46 -6.88
CA ILE A 41 16.06 0.45 -5.75
C ILE A 41 14.88 1.39 -5.50
N ARG A 42 14.21 1.84 -6.57
CA ARG A 42 13.01 2.67 -6.43
C ARG A 42 11.88 1.93 -5.74
N GLY A 43 11.63 0.67 -6.10
CA GLY A 43 10.67 -0.18 -5.41
C GLY A 43 10.95 -0.28 -3.92
N TRP A 44 12.20 -0.51 -3.55
CA TRP A 44 12.64 -0.47 -2.15
C TRP A 44 12.32 0.85 -1.45
N ARG A 45 12.67 1.97 -2.09
CA ARG A 45 12.37 3.30 -1.53
C ARG A 45 10.87 3.51 -1.35
N PHE A 46 10.04 3.08 -2.31
CA PHE A 46 8.59 3.15 -2.16
C PHE A 46 8.10 2.31 -0.99
N ALA A 47 8.62 1.09 -0.82
CA ALA A 47 8.23 0.25 0.31
C ALA A 47 8.54 0.91 1.66
N TYR A 48 9.68 1.60 1.80
CA TYR A 48 9.99 2.35 3.02
C TYR A 48 9.01 3.50 3.27
N VAL A 49 8.72 4.31 2.25
CA VAL A 49 7.80 5.45 2.40
C VAL A 49 6.37 4.97 2.67
N MET A 50 5.92 3.90 2.02
CA MET A 50 4.61 3.28 2.29
C MET A 50 4.54 2.69 3.70
N ALA A 51 5.63 2.11 4.20
CA ALA A 51 5.69 1.66 5.58
C ALA A 51 5.62 2.84 6.57
N ALA A 52 6.30 3.95 6.31
CA ALA A 52 6.17 5.16 7.13
C ALA A 52 4.72 5.68 7.14
N SER A 53 4.09 5.78 5.96
CA SER A 53 2.68 6.17 5.82
C SER A 53 1.73 5.21 6.56
N LEU A 54 2.00 3.91 6.53
CA LEU A 54 1.28 2.93 7.36
C LEU A 54 1.44 3.22 8.86
N GLY A 55 2.64 3.60 9.30
CA GLY A 55 2.93 4.05 10.67
C GLY A 55 2.07 5.24 11.08
N ASP A 56 1.99 6.27 10.22
CA ASP A 56 1.16 7.45 10.46
C ASP A 56 -0.32 7.08 10.57
N HIS A 57 -0.81 6.18 9.71
CA HIS A 57 -2.19 5.70 9.77
C HIS A 57 -2.49 4.94 11.08
N LEU A 58 -1.55 4.13 11.58
CA LEU A 58 -1.69 3.46 12.89
C LEU A 58 -1.84 4.47 14.03
N VAL A 59 -1.04 5.53 14.03
CA VAL A 59 -1.13 6.60 15.04
C VAL A 59 -2.45 7.35 14.92
N ALA A 60 -2.87 7.68 13.70
CA ALA A 60 -4.14 8.37 13.46
C ALA A 60 -5.36 7.56 13.92
N ILE A 61 -5.36 6.23 13.79
CA ILE A 61 -6.42 5.37 14.35
C ILE A 61 -6.46 5.49 15.88
N ALA A 62 -5.30 5.51 16.54
CA ALA A 62 -5.22 5.69 17.98
C ALA A 62 -5.70 7.09 18.41
N ASP A 63 -5.44 8.12 17.62
CA ASP A 63 -5.94 9.47 17.88
C ASP A 63 -7.45 9.57 17.70
N HIS A 64 -8.04 8.81 16.77
CA HIS A 64 -9.50 8.70 16.62
C HIS A 64 -10.19 7.90 17.73
N ALA A 65 -9.43 7.14 18.52
CA ALA A 65 -9.93 6.41 19.68
C ALA A 65 -10.05 7.28 20.94
N ARG A 66 -9.64 8.55 20.89
CA ARG A 66 -9.62 9.42 22.06
C ARG A 66 -11.03 9.93 22.42
N PRO A 67 -11.38 10.03 23.71
CA PRO A 67 -12.74 10.43 24.14
C PRO A 67 -13.13 11.85 23.77
N GLU A 68 -12.18 12.77 23.55
CA GLU A 68 -12.48 14.20 23.40
C GLU A 68 -13.08 14.55 22.02
N SER A 69 -12.97 13.67 21.02
CA SER A 69 -13.63 13.84 19.72
C SER A 69 -13.62 12.52 18.93
N PRO A 70 -14.45 11.52 19.31
CA PRO A 70 -14.52 10.26 18.58
C PRO A 70 -14.97 10.53 17.15
N ARG A 71 -14.21 10.01 16.19
CA ARG A 71 -14.57 10.10 14.77
C ARG A 71 -15.25 8.82 14.34
N VAL A 72 -16.53 8.92 13.99
CA VAL A 72 -17.39 7.78 13.66
C VAL A 72 -16.83 6.88 12.56
N PHE A 73 -16.40 7.44 11.42
CA PHE A 73 -15.99 6.64 10.25
C PHE A 73 -14.52 6.83 9.86
N ALA A 74 -13.84 7.83 10.42
CA ALA A 74 -12.49 8.19 10.01
C ALA A 74 -11.50 7.04 10.27
N HIS A 75 -11.65 6.31 11.38
CA HIS A 75 -10.81 5.15 11.68
C HIS A 75 -10.92 4.05 10.61
N MET A 76 -12.09 3.84 10.00
CA MET A 76 -12.29 2.85 8.93
C MET A 76 -11.55 3.25 7.65
N THR A 77 -11.61 4.54 7.32
CA THR A 77 -10.88 5.13 6.19
C THR A 77 -9.37 4.97 6.36
N VAL A 78 -8.87 5.30 7.55
CA VAL A 78 -7.45 5.19 7.87
C VAL A 78 -6.99 3.74 7.92
N ALA A 79 -7.80 2.82 8.46
CA ALA A 79 -7.50 1.39 8.46
C ALA A 79 -7.45 0.79 7.05
N ARG A 80 -8.33 1.23 6.14
CA ARG A 80 -8.26 0.88 4.71
C ARG A 80 -6.94 1.34 4.10
N ALA A 81 -6.56 2.60 4.32
CA ALA A 81 -5.33 3.16 3.78
C ALA A 81 -4.08 2.41 4.31
N ALA A 82 -4.08 2.06 5.60
CA ALA A 82 -3.07 1.21 6.23
C ALA A 82 -2.95 -0.16 5.53
N LEU A 83 -4.08 -0.86 5.33
CA LEU A 83 -4.08 -2.14 4.63
C LEU A 83 -3.57 -2.02 3.19
N GLU A 84 -3.99 -1.00 2.46
CA GLU A 84 -3.56 -0.77 1.08
C GLU A 84 -2.04 -0.51 1.02
N ALA A 85 -1.50 0.31 1.91
CA ALA A 85 -0.06 0.54 2.02
C ALA A 85 0.70 -0.76 2.34
N ALA A 86 0.21 -1.55 3.29
CA ALA A 86 0.80 -2.85 3.64
C ALA A 86 0.79 -3.85 2.47
N GLY A 87 -0.32 -3.93 1.74
CA GLY A 87 -0.44 -4.76 0.54
C GLY A 87 0.57 -4.34 -0.52
N LYS A 88 0.69 -3.03 -0.80
CA LYS A 88 1.67 -2.50 -1.76
C LYS A 88 3.13 -2.76 -1.32
N VAL A 89 3.44 -2.63 -0.03
CA VAL A 89 4.76 -3.01 0.52
C VAL A 89 5.03 -4.49 0.24
N ASN A 90 4.07 -5.36 0.55
CA ASN A 90 4.22 -6.79 0.30
C ASN A 90 4.38 -7.12 -1.19
N TYR A 91 3.57 -6.50 -2.05
CA TYR A 91 3.66 -6.69 -3.50
C TYR A 91 5.06 -6.38 -4.03
N VAL A 92 5.60 -5.21 -3.70
CA VAL A 92 6.93 -4.80 -4.19
C VAL A 92 8.05 -5.66 -3.59
N LEU A 93 7.97 -5.96 -2.29
CA LEU A 93 9.02 -6.66 -1.55
C LEU A 93 8.84 -8.18 -1.50
N SER A 94 7.87 -8.75 -2.21
CA SER A 94 7.64 -10.20 -2.14
C SER A 94 8.93 -10.95 -2.54
N PRO A 95 9.46 -11.81 -1.66
CA PRO A 95 10.71 -12.52 -1.92
C PRO A 95 10.51 -13.67 -2.92
N SER A 96 9.26 -14.02 -3.21
CA SER A 96 8.89 -15.05 -4.17
C SER A 96 9.23 -14.63 -5.59
N GLY A 97 9.76 -15.57 -6.35
CA GLY A 97 10.15 -15.38 -7.74
C GLY A 97 11.54 -14.76 -7.93
N PRO A 98 12.00 -14.69 -9.19
CA PRO A 98 13.28 -14.09 -9.56
C PRO A 98 13.32 -12.57 -9.33
N VAL A 99 14.52 -11.97 -9.38
CA VAL A 99 14.69 -10.51 -9.17
C VAL A 99 13.93 -9.68 -10.21
N VAL A 100 13.78 -10.21 -11.43
CA VAL A 100 13.03 -9.55 -12.49
C VAL A 100 11.57 -9.29 -12.09
N ASP A 101 10.93 -10.20 -11.36
CA ASP A 101 9.55 -10.00 -10.91
C ASP A 101 9.47 -8.77 -10.01
N ARG A 102 10.43 -8.61 -9.09
CA ARG A 102 10.51 -7.43 -8.20
C ARG A 102 10.78 -6.14 -8.98
N VAL A 103 11.62 -6.19 -10.01
CA VAL A 103 11.84 -5.06 -10.94
C VAL A 103 10.54 -4.68 -11.64
N LEU A 104 9.81 -5.66 -12.19
CA LEU A 104 8.56 -5.44 -12.92
C LEU A 104 7.43 -4.94 -12.01
N ARG A 105 7.29 -5.48 -10.79
CA ARG A 105 6.34 -4.99 -9.78
C ARG A 105 6.62 -3.54 -9.40
N SER A 106 7.90 -3.18 -9.26
CA SER A 106 8.32 -1.80 -8.98
C SER A 106 8.02 -0.85 -10.14
N ALA A 107 8.31 -1.29 -11.38
CA ALA A 107 8.00 -0.53 -12.60
C ALA A 107 6.50 -0.32 -12.78
N SER A 108 5.71 -1.37 -12.59
CA SER A 108 4.24 -1.34 -12.66
C SER A 108 3.67 -0.32 -11.67
N MET A 109 4.08 -0.38 -10.40
CA MET A 109 3.63 0.59 -9.40
C MET A 109 4.01 2.02 -9.75
N TRP A 110 5.22 2.26 -10.28
CA TRP A 110 5.66 3.61 -10.60
C TRP A 110 4.92 4.18 -11.82
N LEU A 111 4.75 3.38 -12.87
CA LEU A 111 4.00 3.75 -14.06
C LEU A 111 2.53 4.02 -13.73
N SER A 112 1.89 3.13 -12.97
CA SER A 112 0.51 3.32 -12.54
C SER A 112 0.36 4.61 -11.73
N SER A 113 1.27 4.89 -10.80
CA SER A 113 1.24 6.11 -10.00
C SER A 113 1.39 7.39 -10.85
N ALA A 114 2.33 7.40 -11.79
CA ALA A 114 2.54 8.55 -12.66
C ALA A 114 1.40 8.79 -13.65
N GLU A 115 0.76 7.72 -14.13
CA GLU A 115 -0.43 7.84 -14.98
C GLU A 115 -1.64 8.37 -14.19
N GLU A 116 -1.84 7.92 -12.94
CA GLU A 116 -2.89 8.47 -12.07
C GLU A 116 -2.64 9.95 -11.74
N GLU A 117 -1.39 10.34 -11.43
CA GLU A 117 -1.02 11.76 -11.25
C GLU A 117 -1.35 12.58 -12.50
N ARG A 118 -0.96 12.10 -13.67
CA ARG A 118 -1.19 12.79 -14.94
C ARG A 118 -2.69 13.00 -15.21
N ARG A 119 -3.53 11.99 -14.93
CA ARG A 119 -4.99 12.10 -15.06
C ARG A 119 -5.58 13.09 -14.06
N ALA A 120 -5.23 12.94 -12.78
CA ALA A 120 -5.72 13.81 -11.72
C ALA A 120 -5.37 15.28 -12.00
N VAL A 121 -4.15 15.57 -12.45
CA VAL A 121 -3.74 16.93 -12.81
C VAL A 121 -4.53 17.45 -14.02
N ALA A 122 -4.73 16.64 -15.06
CA ALA A 122 -5.51 17.03 -16.24
C ALA A 122 -6.97 17.38 -15.88
N ASP A 123 -7.58 16.64 -14.97
CA ASP A 123 -8.97 16.86 -14.51
C ASP A 123 -9.13 18.15 -13.69
N LEU A 124 -8.04 18.68 -13.11
CA LEU A 124 -8.04 19.91 -12.29
C LEU A 124 -7.96 21.22 -13.10
N SER A 125 -8.17 21.17 -14.42
CA SER A 125 -8.00 22.31 -15.34
C SER A 125 -8.86 23.55 -15.05
N ALA A 126 -9.91 23.44 -14.21
CA ALA A 126 -10.92 24.48 -14.03
C ALA A 126 -10.58 25.63 -13.03
N GLY A 127 -9.46 25.59 -12.30
CA GLY A 127 -9.24 26.50 -11.15
C GLY A 127 -8.17 27.59 -11.31
N SER A 128 -7.13 27.38 -12.13
CA SER A 128 -6.02 28.34 -12.32
C SER A 128 -5.13 27.91 -13.49
N ALA A 129 -5.18 28.64 -14.61
CA ALA A 129 -4.51 28.25 -15.86
C ALA A 129 -2.98 28.10 -15.72
N LEU A 130 -2.31 28.98 -14.96
CA LEU A 130 -0.85 28.96 -14.79
C LEU A 130 -0.36 27.86 -13.86
N VAL A 131 -1.07 27.64 -12.73
CA VAL A 131 -0.72 26.57 -11.78
C VAL A 131 -0.99 25.22 -12.42
N HIS A 132 -2.11 25.09 -13.14
CA HIS A 132 -2.46 23.89 -13.87
C HIS A 132 -1.45 23.58 -14.99
N SER A 133 -1.06 24.55 -15.83
CA SER A 133 -0.11 24.30 -16.92
C SER A 133 1.25 23.83 -16.41
N SER A 134 1.73 24.39 -15.30
CA SER A 134 2.99 23.98 -14.67
C SER A 134 2.90 22.57 -14.08
N ALA A 135 1.83 22.27 -13.34
CA ALA A 135 1.58 20.95 -12.79
C ALA A 135 1.45 19.89 -13.90
N GLU A 136 0.76 20.23 -14.99
CA GLU A 136 0.55 19.34 -16.13
C GLU A 136 1.86 19.02 -16.85
N ALA A 137 2.69 20.03 -17.13
CA ALA A 137 4.01 19.83 -17.73
C ALA A 137 4.89 18.94 -16.84
N ALA A 138 4.89 19.17 -15.53
CA ALA A 138 5.66 18.37 -14.59
C ALA A 138 5.18 16.91 -14.50
N ALA A 139 3.86 16.67 -14.48
CA ALA A 139 3.29 15.33 -14.46
C ALA A 139 3.55 14.57 -15.77
N ARG A 140 3.44 15.25 -16.92
CA ARG A 140 3.78 14.68 -18.24
C ARG A 140 5.26 14.30 -18.32
N GLN A 141 6.16 15.19 -17.90
CA GLN A 141 7.60 14.90 -17.89
C GLN A 141 7.92 13.72 -16.97
N ARG A 142 7.39 13.69 -15.74
CA ARG A 142 7.58 12.57 -14.82
C ARG A 142 7.13 11.24 -15.44
N HIS A 143 5.95 11.22 -16.05
CA HIS A 143 5.45 10.01 -16.72
C HIS A 143 6.37 9.58 -17.87
N GLN A 144 6.82 10.51 -18.72
CA GLN A 144 7.76 10.23 -19.82
C GLN A 144 9.09 9.68 -19.31
N ASP A 145 9.71 10.30 -18.29
CA ASP A 145 10.96 9.85 -17.69
C ASP A 145 10.88 8.41 -17.18
N ILE A 146 9.74 8.05 -16.59
CA ILE A 146 9.48 6.69 -16.08
C ILE A 146 9.30 5.71 -17.23
N VAL A 147 8.52 6.06 -18.26
CA VAL A 147 8.36 5.22 -19.46
C VAL A 147 9.73 4.94 -20.09
N GLU A 148 10.54 5.97 -20.31
CA GLU A 148 11.88 5.82 -20.86
C GLU A 148 12.77 4.95 -19.98
N LEU A 149 12.71 5.12 -18.65
CA LEU A 149 13.48 4.27 -17.73
C LEU A 149 13.05 2.80 -17.82
N VAL A 150 11.75 2.52 -17.92
CA VAL A 150 11.21 1.17 -18.04
C VAL A 150 11.59 0.55 -19.38
N GLU A 151 11.52 1.29 -20.47
CA GLU A 151 11.96 0.83 -21.79
C GLU A 151 13.48 0.62 -21.85
N ARG A 152 14.28 1.51 -21.24
CA ARG A 152 15.74 1.32 -21.09
C ARG A 152 16.08 0.05 -20.31
N ALA A 153 15.24 -0.34 -19.35
CA ALA A 153 15.37 -1.60 -18.61
C ALA A 153 15.03 -2.85 -19.47
N GLY A 154 14.67 -2.66 -20.74
CA GLY A 154 14.32 -3.71 -21.70
C GLY A 154 12.90 -4.24 -21.53
N VAL A 155 12.05 -3.51 -20.79
CA VAL A 155 10.67 -3.90 -20.53
C VAL A 155 9.78 -3.37 -21.65
N ILE A 156 8.99 -4.26 -22.25
CA ILE A 156 7.98 -3.94 -23.24
C ILE A 156 6.67 -3.60 -22.53
N LEU A 157 6.12 -2.43 -22.86
CA LEU A 157 4.84 -1.96 -22.38
C LEU A 157 3.72 -2.41 -23.33
N ARG A 158 2.86 -3.35 -22.90
CA ARG A 158 1.73 -3.82 -23.71
C ARG A 158 0.49 -3.01 -23.41
N ARG A 159 -0.10 -2.45 -24.46
CA ARG A 159 -1.31 -1.63 -24.39
C ARG A 159 -2.47 -2.34 -25.06
N GLY A 160 -3.66 -2.18 -24.49
CA GLY A 160 -4.90 -2.64 -25.09
C GLY A 160 -5.33 -1.76 -26.26
N ARG A 161 -6.44 -2.13 -26.91
CA ARG A 161 -7.02 -1.37 -28.03
C ARG A 161 -7.38 0.08 -27.67
N SER A 162 -7.69 0.35 -26.40
CA SER A 162 -7.98 1.69 -25.88
C SER A 162 -6.72 2.52 -25.56
N GLY A 163 -5.52 2.00 -25.83
CA GLY A 163 -4.25 2.63 -25.44
C GLY A 163 -3.90 2.48 -23.95
N ARG A 164 -4.81 1.91 -23.14
CA ARG A 164 -4.57 1.60 -21.72
C ARG A 164 -3.44 0.60 -21.58
N LEU A 165 -2.47 0.88 -20.71
CA LEU A 165 -1.42 -0.06 -20.33
C LEU A 165 -2.04 -1.27 -19.62
N LEU A 166 -1.73 -2.48 -20.10
CA LEU A 166 -2.29 -3.73 -19.56
C LEU A 166 -1.23 -4.53 -18.81
N THR A 167 -0.08 -4.76 -19.44
CA THR A 167 0.99 -5.58 -18.89
C THR A 167 2.37 -5.00 -19.21
N LEU A 168 3.33 -5.35 -18.37
CA LEU A 168 4.76 -5.13 -18.55
C LEU A 168 5.41 -6.48 -18.82
N GLU A 169 6.25 -6.57 -19.85
CA GLU A 169 6.91 -7.82 -20.24
C GLU A 169 8.42 -7.64 -20.36
N LEU A 170 9.20 -8.57 -19.81
CA LEU A 170 10.62 -8.71 -20.09
C LEU A 170 10.83 -9.98 -20.95
N PRO A 171 10.99 -9.84 -22.28
CA PRO A 171 11.09 -10.98 -23.18
C PRO A 171 12.22 -11.94 -22.81
N GLY A 172 12.00 -13.23 -23.04
CA GLY A 172 13.01 -14.27 -22.82
C GLY A 172 13.34 -14.54 -21.35
N THR A 173 12.55 -14.03 -20.41
CA THR A 173 12.77 -14.22 -18.97
C THR A 173 11.58 -14.94 -18.32
N LEU A 174 11.86 -16.03 -17.60
CA LEU A 174 10.85 -16.72 -16.79
C LEU A 174 10.32 -15.77 -15.70
N GLY A 175 9.01 -15.66 -15.54
CA GLY A 175 8.41 -14.67 -14.63
C GLY A 175 8.44 -13.23 -15.15
N GLY A 176 8.92 -13.01 -16.38
CA GLY A 176 9.05 -11.70 -17.01
C GLY A 176 7.73 -11.03 -17.40
N THR A 177 6.65 -11.16 -16.63
CA THR A 177 5.37 -10.49 -16.88
C THR A 177 4.76 -9.95 -15.59
N ALA A 178 4.27 -8.71 -15.61
CA ALA A 178 3.50 -8.14 -14.51
C ALA A 178 2.31 -7.34 -15.04
N ASP A 179 1.19 -7.37 -14.31
CA ASP A 179 0.05 -6.50 -14.59
C ASP A 179 0.46 -5.04 -14.39
N ALA A 180 -0.05 -4.16 -15.26
CA ALA A 180 0.21 -2.72 -15.19
C ALA A 180 -0.52 -2.01 -14.04
N SER A 181 -1.52 -2.66 -13.45
CA SER A 181 -2.30 -2.15 -12.33
C SER A 181 -2.44 -3.23 -11.27
N LEU A 182 -2.18 -2.87 -10.02
CA LEU A 182 -2.36 -3.78 -8.89
C LEU A 182 -3.85 -3.85 -8.49
N ASN A 183 -4.43 -5.06 -8.51
CA ASN A 183 -5.73 -5.29 -7.88
C ASN A 183 -5.55 -5.48 -6.37
N VAL A 184 -5.63 -4.36 -5.63
CA VAL A 184 -5.43 -4.33 -4.17
C VAL A 184 -6.41 -5.24 -3.43
N THR A 185 -7.68 -5.29 -3.84
CA THR A 185 -8.68 -6.15 -3.19
C THR A 185 -8.33 -7.62 -3.32
N LYS A 186 -7.98 -8.06 -4.54
CA LYS A 186 -7.54 -9.45 -4.79
C LYS A 186 -6.30 -9.77 -3.96
N LEU A 187 -5.29 -8.90 -4.00
CA LEU A 187 -4.05 -9.06 -3.25
C LEU A 187 -4.31 -9.20 -1.75
N LEU A 188 -5.12 -8.33 -1.15
CA LEU A 188 -5.39 -8.37 0.29
C LEU A 188 -6.19 -9.59 0.71
N ASN A 189 -7.11 -10.08 -0.12
CA ASN A 189 -7.80 -11.34 0.15
C ASN A 189 -6.85 -12.55 0.12
N GLU A 190 -5.82 -12.53 -0.73
CA GLU A 190 -4.77 -13.55 -0.77
C GLU A 190 -3.82 -13.46 0.45
N LEU A 191 -3.50 -12.24 0.88
CA LEU A 191 -2.57 -12.00 2.00
C LEU A 191 -3.22 -12.17 3.39
N LEU A 192 -4.53 -11.93 3.51
CA LEU A 192 -5.29 -12.00 4.76
C LEU A 192 -6.55 -12.87 4.58
N PRO A 193 -6.41 -14.16 4.25
CA PRO A 193 -7.55 -15.04 3.98
C PRO A 193 -8.49 -15.22 5.18
N GLN A 194 -8.00 -15.00 6.41
CA GLN A 194 -8.78 -15.02 7.64
C GLN A 194 -9.68 -13.78 7.83
N LYS A 195 -9.48 -12.73 7.04
CA LYS A 195 -10.20 -11.45 7.10
C LYS A 195 -10.79 -11.09 5.73
N PRO A 196 -11.57 -11.99 5.09
CA PRO A 196 -12.07 -11.75 3.74
C PRO A 196 -13.00 -10.53 3.76
N GLY A 197 -12.82 -9.62 2.80
CA GLY A 197 -13.67 -8.43 2.68
C GLY A 197 -13.37 -7.29 3.66
N ALA A 198 -12.34 -7.41 4.52
CA ALA A 198 -11.88 -6.31 5.37
C ALA A 198 -11.59 -5.02 4.58
N TYR A 199 -10.94 -5.16 3.41
CA TYR A 199 -10.70 -4.04 2.51
C TYR A 199 -12.01 -3.42 1.99
N ARG A 200 -13.03 -4.24 1.70
CA ARG A 200 -14.31 -3.78 1.14
C ARG A 200 -15.09 -2.93 2.13
N VAL A 201 -15.08 -3.28 3.43
CA VAL A 201 -15.74 -2.49 4.48
C VAL A 201 -15.12 -1.10 4.60
N GLY A 202 -13.79 -1.01 4.73
CA GLY A 202 -13.11 0.27 4.77
C GLY A 202 -13.25 1.06 3.45
N SER A 203 -13.26 0.39 2.30
CA SER A 203 -13.52 1.00 1.00
C SER A 203 -14.93 1.59 0.92
N ALA A 204 -15.92 0.93 1.49
CA ALA A 204 -17.30 1.40 1.48
C ALA A 204 -17.50 2.62 2.38
N ALA A 205 -16.85 2.67 3.55
CA ALA A 205 -16.80 3.88 4.37
C ALA A 205 -16.21 5.07 3.60
N VAL A 206 -15.08 4.87 2.90
CA VAL A 206 -14.44 5.94 2.10
C VAL A 206 -15.34 6.45 0.97
N HIS A 207 -16.10 5.55 0.34
CA HIS A 207 -16.96 5.91 -0.79
C HIS A 207 -18.39 6.27 -0.37
N GLY A 208 -18.63 6.47 0.93
CA GLY A 208 -19.94 6.86 1.46
C GLY A 208 -21.06 5.88 1.10
N GLN A 209 -20.77 4.59 1.09
CA GLN A 209 -21.75 3.58 0.67
C GLN A 209 -22.86 3.45 1.71
N PRO A 210 -24.16 3.47 1.28
CA PRO A 210 -25.28 3.42 2.21
C PRO A 210 -25.22 2.23 3.17
N TRP A 211 -24.90 1.02 2.71
CA TRP A 211 -24.85 -0.15 3.60
C TRP A 211 -23.82 -0.08 4.76
N VAL A 212 -22.89 0.88 4.74
CA VAL A 212 -21.99 1.18 5.87
C VAL A 212 -22.45 2.40 6.68
N LEU A 213 -23.19 3.31 6.05
CA LEU A 213 -23.58 4.61 6.60
C LEU A 213 -25.08 4.74 6.91
N ASP A 214 -25.84 3.66 6.78
CA ASP A 214 -27.28 3.63 6.97
C ASP A 214 -27.57 3.07 8.38
N ASP A 215 -28.17 3.91 9.22
CA ASP A 215 -28.59 3.59 10.58
C ASP A 215 -29.87 4.39 10.86
N ASP A 216 -31.01 3.68 10.87
CA ASP A 216 -32.34 4.27 11.08
C ASP A 216 -32.46 4.94 12.46
N ASP A 217 -31.68 4.50 13.45
CA ASP A 217 -31.71 5.02 14.81
C ASP A 217 -30.82 6.26 14.98
N ALA A 218 -29.90 6.52 14.05
CA ALA A 218 -28.95 7.63 14.13
C ALA A 218 -29.55 8.99 13.72
N PHE A 219 -30.69 9.00 13.02
CA PHE A 219 -31.34 10.22 12.53
C PHE A 219 -32.80 10.31 12.99
N ASP A 220 -33.12 11.35 13.77
CA ASP A 220 -34.50 11.63 14.17
C ASP A 220 -35.18 12.54 13.13
N PRO A 221 -36.14 12.02 12.33
CA PRO A 221 -36.80 12.83 11.30
C PRO A 221 -37.73 13.90 11.87
N SER A 222 -38.14 13.79 13.14
CA SER A 222 -39.04 14.75 13.79
C SER A 222 -38.32 16.03 14.24
N THR A 223 -37.03 15.90 14.60
CA THR A 223 -36.18 17.02 15.04
C THR A 223 -35.10 17.40 14.03
N GLY A 224 -34.81 16.54 13.06
CA GLY A 224 -33.68 16.68 12.14
C GLY A 224 -32.32 16.49 12.82
N ALA A 225 -32.30 15.97 14.05
CA ALA A 225 -31.07 15.73 14.79
C ALA A 225 -30.37 14.47 14.28
N LEU A 226 -29.05 14.54 14.16
CA LEU A 226 -28.17 13.41 13.89
C LEU A 226 -27.41 13.08 15.17
N ASP A 227 -27.68 11.91 15.73
CA ASP A 227 -26.97 11.36 16.89
C ASP A 227 -26.36 10.02 16.51
N TRP A 228 -25.16 10.06 15.96
CA TRP A 228 -24.51 8.85 15.48
C TRP A 228 -23.83 8.11 16.64
N PRO A 229 -24.25 6.86 16.96
CA PRO A 229 -23.66 6.12 18.06
C PRO A 229 -22.21 5.75 17.75
N PHE A 230 -21.32 5.93 18.72
CA PHE A 230 -19.97 5.43 18.59
C PHE A 230 -19.99 3.89 18.56
N ASP A 231 -19.44 3.29 17.51
CA ASP A 231 -19.32 1.84 17.36
C ASP A 231 -17.93 1.35 17.85
N PRO A 232 -17.83 0.80 19.08
CA PRO A 232 -16.57 0.30 19.60
C PRO A 232 -16.04 -0.92 18.83
N ALA A 233 -16.92 -1.71 18.21
CA ALA A 233 -16.52 -2.87 17.42
C ALA A 233 -15.94 -2.46 16.07
N ALA A 234 -16.49 -1.43 15.42
CA ALA A 234 -15.90 -0.86 14.20
C ALA A 234 -14.51 -0.26 14.47
N LEU A 235 -14.33 0.45 15.60
CA LEU A 235 -13.02 0.96 15.99
C LEU A 235 -12.02 -0.18 16.24
N ALA A 236 -12.40 -1.17 17.04
CA ALA A 236 -11.54 -2.31 17.36
C ALA A 236 -11.17 -3.12 16.11
N SER A 237 -12.11 -3.30 15.19
CA SER A 237 -11.86 -3.93 13.88
C SER A 237 -10.88 -3.11 13.04
N SER A 238 -11.01 -1.77 13.04
CA SER A 238 -10.09 -0.88 12.32
C SER A 238 -8.66 -0.98 12.88
N LEU A 239 -8.52 -1.06 14.20
CA LEU A 239 -7.24 -1.26 14.88
C LEU A 239 -6.63 -2.63 14.55
N ASP A 240 -7.42 -3.70 14.63
CA ASP A 240 -7.00 -5.06 14.28
C ASP A 240 -6.49 -5.14 12.83
N LEU A 241 -7.21 -4.53 11.88
CA LEU A 241 -6.78 -4.45 10.48
C LEU A 241 -5.47 -3.69 10.29
N ALA A 242 -5.30 -2.56 10.97
CA ALA A 242 -4.07 -1.79 10.92
C ALA A 242 -2.88 -2.57 11.51
N ILE A 243 -3.09 -3.29 12.62
CA ILE A 243 -2.07 -4.17 13.21
C ILE A 243 -1.70 -5.29 12.23
N SER A 244 -2.68 -5.96 11.62
CA SER A 244 -2.45 -6.97 10.59
C SER A 244 -1.65 -6.40 9.40
N GLY A 245 -1.96 -5.17 8.96
CA GLY A 245 -1.17 -4.44 7.96
C GLY A 245 0.29 -4.23 8.37
N SER A 246 0.52 -3.82 9.62
CA SER A 246 1.88 -3.65 10.17
C SER A 246 2.67 -4.97 10.17
N VAL A 247 2.01 -6.09 10.47
CA VAL A 247 2.64 -7.42 10.44
C VAL A 247 3.03 -7.81 9.02
N LEU A 248 2.16 -7.55 8.03
CA LEU A 248 2.48 -7.80 6.61
C LEU A 248 3.71 -7.02 6.17
N ALA A 249 3.79 -5.72 6.51
CA ALA A 249 4.95 -4.90 6.19
C ALA A 249 6.23 -5.43 6.86
N ILE A 250 6.17 -5.69 8.17
CA ILE A 250 7.30 -6.24 8.95
C ILE A 250 7.81 -7.56 8.36
N LYS A 251 6.90 -8.51 8.05
CA LYS A 251 7.27 -9.79 7.45
C LYS A 251 7.93 -9.61 6.08
N SER A 252 7.45 -8.67 5.27
CA SER A 252 7.98 -8.41 3.93
C SER A 252 9.41 -7.86 4.01
N PHE A 253 9.67 -6.89 4.90
CA PHE A 253 11.03 -6.40 5.16
C PHE A 253 11.94 -7.47 5.74
N ALA A 254 11.46 -8.22 6.75
CA ALA A 254 12.24 -9.27 7.39
C ALA A 254 12.68 -10.34 6.37
N ALA A 255 11.76 -10.77 5.50
CA ALA A 255 12.07 -11.76 4.47
C ALA A 255 13.15 -11.28 3.49
N MET A 256 13.07 -10.02 3.05
CA MET A 256 14.07 -9.47 2.14
C MET A 256 15.44 -9.22 2.81
N LEU A 257 15.44 -8.91 4.10
CA LEU A 257 16.63 -8.58 4.89
C LEU A 257 17.20 -9.80 5.66
N GLY A 258 16.62 -10.99 5.48
CA GLY A 258 17.08 -12.23 6.11
C GLY A 258 16.92 -12.25 7.62
N GLN A 259 15.85 -11.63 8.14
CA GLN A 259 15.57 -11.50 9.58
C GLN A 259 14.38 -12.37 10.00
N ASP A 260 14.33 -12.75 11.28
CA ASP A 260 13.18 -13.45 11.87
C ASP A 260 12.19 -12.44 12.49
N PRO A 261 10.95 -12.31 11.96
CA PRO A 261 9.96 -11.38 12.48
C PRO A 261 9.16 -11.91 13.68
N LYS A 262 9.44 -13.12 14.20
CA LYS A 262 8.62 -13.78 15.25
C LYS A 262 8.30 -12.88 16.44
N ARG A 263 9.27 -12.13 16.95
CA ARG A 263 9.07 -11.27 18.13
C ARG A 263 7.99 -10.21 17.84
N GLU A 264 8.12 -9.52 16.71
CA GLU A 264 7.17 -8.50 16.28
C GLU A 264 5.79 -9.10 15.99
N VAL A 265 5.74 -10.29 15.40
CA VAL A 265 4.49 -11.01 15.13
C VAL A 265 3.77 -11.38 16.43
N ILE A 266 4.47 -11.91 17.42
CA ILE A 266 3.89 -12.27 18.74
C ILE A 266 3.34 -11.02 19.43
N GLU A 267 4.10 -9.93 19.42
CA GLU A 267 3.65 -8.67 20.01
C GLU A 267 2.41 -8.09 19.30
N ALA A 268 2.38 -8.16 17.96
CA ALA A 268 1.20 -7.77 17.20
C ALA A 268 -0.02 -8.64 17.53
N GLN A 269 0.14 -9.97 17.60
CA GLN A 269 -0.93 -10.89 17.99
C GLN A 269 -1.48 -10.58 19.39
N ARG A 270 -0.62 -10.25 20.35
CA ARG A 270 -1.07 -9.81 21.69
C ARG A 270 -1.92 -8.54 21.62
N ARG A 271 -1.55 -7.60 20.76
CA ARG A 271 -2.31 -6.35 20.56
C ARG A 271 -3.63 -6.57 19.85
N GLU A 272 -3.68 -7.44 18.83
CA GLU A 272 -4.94 -7.85 18.16
C GLU A 272 -5.91 -8.50 19.16
N GLN A 273 -5.41 -9.40 20.02
CA GLN A 273 -6.20 -10.01 21.10
C GLN A 273 -6.67 -8.99 22.14
N ALA A 274 -5.87 -7.98 22.45
CA ALA A 274 -6.26 -6.91 23.37
C ALA A 274 -7.38 -6.04 22.77
N ALA A 275 -7.26 -5.64 21.49
CA ALA A 275 -8.28 -4.90 20.77
C ALA A 275 -9.61 -5.67 20.71
N SER A 276 -9.55 -6.97 20.39
CA SER A 276 -10.73 -7.84 20.33
C SER A 276 -11.42 -7.95 21.69
N ARG A 277 -10.65 -8.11 22.78
CA ARG A 277 -11.22 -8.16 24.14
C ARG A 277 -11.89 -6.86 24.55
N LEU A 278 -11.26 -5.71 24.22
CA LEU A 278 -11.84 -4.40 24.52
C LEU A 278 -13.19 -4.21 23.81
N ALA A 279 -13.29 -4.62 22.54
CA ALA A 279 -14.56 -4.58 21.79
C ALA A 279 -15.65 -5.39 22.49
N MET A 280 -15.35 -6.63 22.89
CA MET A 280 -16.31 -7.50 23.56
C MET A 280 -16.77 -6.92 24.90
N THR A 281 -15.89 -6.27 25.66
CA THR A 281 -16.26 -5.59 26.92
C THR A 281 -17.17 -4.39 26.69
N LEU A 282 -17.03 -3.68 25.56
CA LEU A 282 -17.86 -2.51 25.26
C LEU A 282 -19.22 -2.87 24.64
N LEU A 283 -19.36 -4.11 24.14
CA LEU A 283 -20.60 -4.63 23.56
C LEU A 283 -21.48 -5.43 24.54
N GLY A 284 -20.93 -5.86 25.67
CA GLY A 284 -21.62 -6.69 26.68
C GLY A 284 -22.03 -5.90 27.91
#